data_AF-A0A8J5QH53-F1
#
_entry.id   AF-A0A8J5QH53-F1
#
_cell.length_a   1.000
_cell.length_b   1.000
_cell.length_c   1.000
_cell.angle_alpha   90.00
_cell.angle_beta   90.00
_cell.angle_gamma   90.00
#
_symmetry.space_group_name_H-M   'P 1'
#
loop_
_entity.id
_entity.type
_entity.pdbx_description
1 polymer ?
#
loop_
_entity_poly.entity_id
_entity_poly.type
_entity_poly.pdbx_seq_one_letter_code
_entity_poly.pdbx_strand_id
1 'polypeptide(L)'
;VKYVDPKIQVPVRATIFGGIIALLMGLLVLIGPAGANATFSLAVACNYLAWGTPILLVLLPVGRKRFVKGQFYLGNFWSTFINFASVCWIMFVIVLCMFPNSKQVNKETMNYTVVINVGVWLLSLVYFFVYGYKTYKGTRSNLDDESSGSSSDAEVVEEILEEKV
;
A
#
# COMPACT_ATOMS: atom_id res chain seq x y z
N VAL A 1 14.31 0.03 -6.40
CA VAL A 1 14.65 0.47 -7.77
C VAL A 1 16.15 0.34 -7.95
N LYS A 2 16.63 -0.44 -8.92
CA LYS A 2 18.08 -0.69 -9.10
C LYS A 2 18.80 0.40 -9.89
N TYR A 3 18.07 1.14 -10.73
CA TYR A 3 18.61 2.18 -11.60
C TYR A 3 17.66 3.38 -11.64
N VAL A 4 18.18 4.56 -11.35
CA VAL A 4 17.51 5.86 -11.47
C VAL A 4 18.33 6.69 -12.44
N ASP A 5 17.68 7.40 -13.35
CA ASP A 5 18.39 8.27 -14.30
C ASP A 5 18.99 9.48 -13.55
N PRO A 6 20.30 9.75 -13.64
CA PRO A 6 20.95 10.80 -12.85
C PRO A 6 20.57 12.23 -13.28
N LYS A 7 20.07 12.43 -14.50
CA LYS A 7 19.77 13.77 -15.02
C LYS A 7 18.38 14.26 -14.63
N ILE A 8 17.41 13.35 -14.64
CA ILE A 8 16.00 13.64 -14.35
C ILE A 8 15.55 13.09 -12.99
N GLN A 9 16.41 12.31 -12.30
CA GLN A 9 16.14 11.73 -10.98
C GLN A 9 14.86 10.87 -10.91
N VAL A 10 14.42 10.34 -12.06
CA VAL A 10 13.20 9.54 -12.19
C VAL A 10 13.54 8.11 -12.65
N PRO A 11 12.89 7.07 -12.11
CA PRO A 11 13.12 5.68 -12.52
C PRO A 11 12.35 5.33 -13.80
N VAL A 12 12.74 5.92 -14.94
CA VAL A 12 12.03 5.79 -16.24
C VAL A 12 11.71 4.35 -16.62
N ARG A 13 12.68 3.43 -16.47
CA ARG A 13 12.48 2.00 -16.82
C ARG A 13 11.37 1.36 -15.99
N ALA A 14 11.27 1.70 -14.71
CA ALA A 14 10.23 1.18 -13.83
C ALA A 14 8.86 1.76 -14.18
N THR A 15 8.80 3.05 -14.51
CA THR A 15 7.57 3.73 -14.93
C THR A 15 7.02 3.15 -16.24
N ILE A 16 7.88 2.96 -17.25
CA ILE A 16 7.47 2.35 -18.53
C ILE A 16 6.95 0.92 -18.31
N PHE A 17 7.65 0.13 -17.50
CA PHE A 17 7.21 -1.23 -17.16
C PHE A 17 5.83 -1.24 -16.48
N GLY A 18 5.60 -0.35 -15.52
CA GLY A 18 4.28 -0.16 -14.90
C GLY A 18 3.22 0.26 -15.92
N GLY A 19 3.56 1.17 -16.84
CA GLY A 19 2.68 1.61 -17.92
C GLY A 19 2.28 0.49 -18.87
N ILE A 20 3.23 -0.38 -19.27
CA ILE A 20 2.95 -1.54 -20.12
C ILE A 20 1.99 -2.51 -19.41
N ILE A 21 2.20 -2.79 -18.12
CA ILE A 21 1.27 -3.64 -17.34
C ILE A 21 -0.12 -3.00 -17.24
N ALA A 22 -0.19 -1.67 -17.03
CA ALA A 22 -1.46 -0.96 -16.98
C ALA A 22 -2.20 -1.03 -18.32
N LEU A 23 -1.49 -0.92 -19.44
CA LEU A 23 -2.07 -1.12 -20.78
C LEU A 23 -2.60 -2.54 -20.95
N LEU A 24 -1.82 -3.56 -20.58
CA LEU A 24 -2.27 -4.96 -20.61
C LEU A 24 -3.52 -5.20 -19.77
N MET A 25 -3.61 -4.59 -18.59
CA MET A 25 -4.83 -4.64 -17.76
C MET A 25 -6.00 -3.89 -18.43
N GLY A 26 -5.74 -2.78 -19.11
CA GLY A 26 -6.75 -2.04 -19.87
C GLY A 26 -7.38 -2.86 -21.01
N LEU A 27 -6.63 -3.77 -21.65
CA LEU A 27 -7.18 -4.66 -22.67
C LEU A 27 -8.29 -5.59 -22.14
N LEU A 28 -8.30 -5.93 -20.84
CA LEU A 28 -9.36 -6.78 -20.26
C LEU A 28 -10.73 -6.09 -20.28
N VAL A 29 -10.76 -4.76 -20.27
CA VAL A 29 -12.01 -3.99 -20.34
C VAL A 29 -12.67 -4.14 -21.71
N LEU A 30 -11.88 -4.37 -22.77
CA LEU A 30 -12.37 -4.50 -24.15
C LEU A 30 -13.03 -5.86 -24.44
N ILE A 31 -12.82 -6.87 -23.59
CA ILE A 31 -13.40 -8.22 -23.76
C ILE A 31 -14.93 -8.20 -23.62
N GLY A 32 -15.46 -7.28 -22.79
CA GLY A 32 -16.89 -7.12 -22.60
C GLY A 32 -17.26 -6.68 -21.18
N PRO A 33 -18.57 -6.59 -20.87
CA PRO A 33 -19.06 -6.07 -19.60
C PRO A 33 -18.55 -6.84 -18.37
N ALA A 34 -18.40 -8.16 -18.49
CA ALA A 34 -17.84 -9.00 -17.43
C ALA A 34 -16.38 -8.64 -17.11
N GLY A 35 -15.57 -8.42 -18.15
CA GLY A 35 -14.16 -8.03 -18.03
C GLY A 35 -13.98 -6.63 -17.45
N ALA A 36 -14.82 -5.68 -17.90
CA ALA A 36 -14.85 -4.32 -17.36
C ALA A 36 -15.20 -4.31 -15.86
N ASN A 37 -16.30 -4.96 -15.47
CA ASN A 37 -16.74 -5.04 -14.08
C ASN A 37 -15.70 -5.71 -13.17
N ALA A 38 -15.06 -6.77 -13.66
CA ALA A 38 -13.98 -7.44 -12.93
C ALA A 38 -12.77 -6.51 -12.74
N THR A 39 -12.38 -5.75 -13.77
CA THR A 39 -11.22 -4.85 -13.70
C THR A 39 -11.44 -3.71 -12.71
N PHE A 40 -12.62 -3.08 -12.71
CA PHE A 40 -12.93 -2.02 -11.75
C PHE A 40 -13.03 -2.53 -10.31
N SER A 41 -13.67 -3.67 -10.10
CA SER A 41 -13.75 -4.30 -8.77
C SER A 41 -12.37 -4.70 -8.24
N LEU A 42 -11.50 -5.21 -9.13
CA LEU A 42 -10.11 -5.53 -8.82
C LEU A 42 -9.32 -4.29 -8.38
N ALA A 43 -9.47 -3.17 -9.09
CA ALA A 43 -8.77 -1.92 -8.75
C ALA A 43 -9.12 -1.46 -7.32
N VAL A 44 -10.40 -1.52 -6.95
CA VAL A 44 -10.88 -1.17 -5.61
C VAL A 44 -10.32 -2.15 -4.57
N ALA A 45 -10.45 -3.46 -4.79
CA ALA A 45 -9.99 -4.49 -3.86
C ALA A 45 -8.46 -4.42 -3.60
N CYS A 46 -7.66 -4.25 -4.66
CA CYS A 46 -6.21 -4.11 -4.56
C CYS A 46 -5.80 -2.84 -3.82
N ASN A 47 -6.49 -1.72 -4.05
CA ASN A 47 -6.22 -0.47 -3.36
C ASN A 47 -6.53 -0.56 -1.86
N TYR A 48 -7.67 -1.16 -1.50
CA TYR A 48 -8.02 -1.43 -0.10
C TYR A 48 -7.02 -2.37 0.58
N LEU A 49 -6.52 -3.39 -0.11
CA LEU A 49 -5.46 -4.24 0.41
C LEU A 49 -4.16 -3.46 0.64
N ALA A 50 -3.76 -2.62 -0.31
CA ALA A 50 -2.55 -1.80 -0.20
C ALA A 50 -2.60 -0.85 1.00
N TRP A 51 -3.76 -0.22 1.24
CA TRP A 51 -3.98 0.63 2.41
C TRP A 51 -4.12 -0.16 3.71
N GLY A 52 -4.74 -1.34 3.68
CA GLY A 52 -4.91 -2.20 4.85
C GLY A 52 -3.63 -2.86 5.32
N THR A 53 -2.70 -3.14 4.41
CA THR A 53 -1.44 -3.82 4.72
C THR A 53 -0.61 -3.11 5.82
N PRO A 54 -0.28 -1.81 5.73
CA PRO A 54 0.47 -1.13 6.80
C PRO A 54 -0.31 -1.08 8.12
N ILE A 55 -1.64 -0.89 8.07
CA ILE A 55 -2.50 -0.88 9.27
C ILE A 55 -2.44 -2.24 9.97
N LEU A 56 -2.54 -3.32 9.21
CA LEU A 56 -2.42 -4.69 9.70
C LEU A 56 -1.03 -4.97 10.27
N LEU A 57 0.03 -4.51 9.60
CA LEU A 57 1.41 -4.67 10.10
C LEU A 57 1.62 -3.99 11.45
N VAL A 58 1.07 -2.79 11.66
CA VAL A 58 1.14 -2.05 12.94
C VAL A 58 0.40 -2.80 14.06
N LEU A 59 -0.69 -3.51 13.73
CA LEU A 59 -1.42 -4.34 14.68
C LEU A 59 -0.63 -5.59 15.09
N LEU A 60 0.16 -6.17 14.18
CA LEU A 60 0.96 -7.36 14.44
C LEU A 60 2.10 -7.08 15.45
N PRO A 61 2.49 -8.07 16.27
CA PRO A 61 3.51 -7.89 17.31
C PRO A 61 4.86 -7.36 16.78
N VAL A 62 5.21 -7.73 15.55
CA VAL A 62 6.47 -7.31 14.91
C VAL A 62 6.43 -5.83 14.51
N GLY A 63 5.35 -5.38 13.87
CA GLY A 63 5.22 -3.98 13.47
C GLY A 63 4.95 -3.06 14.65
N ARG A 64 4.18 -3.51 15.66
CA ARG A 64 3.93 -2.76 16.90
C ARG A 64 5.23 -2.42 17.65
N LYS A 65 6.22 -3.33 17.65
CA LYS A 65 7.53 -3.11 18.27
C LYS A 65 8.40 -2.11 17.50
N ARG A 66 8.21 -1.99 16.19
CA ARG A 66 8.96 -1.06 15.31
C ARG A 66 8.23 0.26 15.07
N PHE A 67 7.02 0.40 15.58
CA PHE A 67 6.19 1.58 15.38
C PHE A 67 6.70 2.73 16.24
N VAL A 68 7.22 3.77 15.60
CA VAL A 68 7.60 5.02 16.25
C VAL A 68 6.36 5.89 16.39
N LYS A 69 6.06 6.34 17.60
CA LYS A 69 4.90 7.18 17.87
C LYS A 69 5.14 8.57 17.29
N GLY A 70 4.22 9.05 16.45
CA GLY A 70 4.24 10.43 15.95
C GLY A 70 3.77 11.43 17.01
N GLN A 71 3.93 12.73 16.72
CA GLN A 71 3.51 13.82 17.61
C GLN A 71 2.02 13.79 17.96
N PHE A 72 1.19 13.23 17.06
CA PHE A 72 -0.22 12.94 17.31
C PHE A 72 -0.42 11.44 17.54
N TYR A 73 -0.66 11.05 18.80
CA TYR A 73 -0.91 9.66 19.19
C TYR A 73 -2.09 9.55 20.16
N LEU A 74 -3.17 8.87 19.74
CA LEU A 74 -4.41 8.71 20.53
C LEU A 74 -4.29 7.74 21.73
N GLY A 75 -3.07 7.31 22.07
CA GLY A 75 -2.83 6.31 23.11
C GLY A 75 -2.95 4.87 22.61
N ASN A 76 -2.39 3.94 23.38
CA ASN A 76 -2.26 2.54 22.96
C ASN A 76 -3.62 1.84 22.76
N PHE A 77 -4.61 2.14 23.60
CA PHE A 77 -5.92 1.48 23.56
C PHE A 77 -6.72 1.92 22.33
N TRP A 78 -6.97 3.23 22.19
CA TRP A 78 -7.75 3.80 21.08
C TRP A 78 -7.09 3.57 19.72
N SER A 79 -5.76 3.71 19.64
CA SER A 79 -5.02 3.41 18.39
C SER A 79 -5.20 1.95 17.96
N THR A 80 -5.14 1.00 18.90
CA THR A 80 -5.31 -0.42 18.59
C THR A 80 -6.74 -0.72 18.14
N PHE A 81 -7.75 -0.15 18.81
CA PHE A 81 -9.15 -0.35 18.46
C PHE A 81 -9.48 0.21 17.06
N ILE A 82 -9.04 1.43 16.76
CA ILE A 82 -9.28 2.07 15.45
C ILE A 82 -8.59 1.29 14.32
N ASN A 83 -7.35 0.85 14.54
CA ASN A 83 -6.62 0.04 13.57
C ASN A 83 -7.33 -1.31 13.33
N PHE A 84 -7.82 -1.97 14.39
CA PHE A 84 -8.58 -3.21 14.26
C PHE A 84 -9.89 -3.00 13.49
N ALA A 85 -10.69 -2.00 13.86
CA ALA A 85 -11.93 -1.66 13.17
C ALA A 85 -11.70 -1.35 11.68
N SER A 86 -10.63 -0.61 11.38
CA SER A 86 -10.22 -0.30 10.00
C SER A 86 -9.88 -1.57 9.21
N VAL A 87 -9.11 -2.50 9.77
CA VAL A 87 -8.78 -3.76 9.10
C VAL A 87 -10.03 -4.60 8.86
N CYS A 88 -10.93 -4.70 9.83
CA CYS A 88 -12.20 -5.41 9.67
C CYS A 88 -13.06 -4.79 8.55
N TRP A 89 -13.14 -3.46 8.49
CA TRP A 89 -13.86 -2.75 7.43
C TRP A 89 -13.23 -3.01 6.05
N ILE A 90 -11.91 -2.94 5.94
CA ILE A 90 -11.18 -3.21 4.71
C ILE A 90 -11.44 -4.64 4.22
N MET A 91 -11.38 -5.62 5.12
CA MET A 91 -11.68 -7.02 4.80
C MET A 91 -13.13 -7.20 4.34
N PHE A 92 -14.08 -6.53 4.99
CA PHE A 92 -15.49 -6.54 4.59
C PHE A 92 -15.69 -5.97 3.18
N VAL A 93 -15.09 -4.83 2.86
CA VAL A 93 -15.19 -4.20 1.52
C VAL A 93 -14.57 -5.08 0.45
N ILE A 94 -13.41 -5.70 0.72
CA ILE A 94 -12.77 -6.64 -0.22
C ILE A 94 -13.69 -7.81 -0.55
N VAL A 95 -14.35 -8.40 0.46
CA VAL A 95 -15.31 -9.49 0.27
C VAL A 95 -16.53 -9.03 -0.53
N LEU A 96 -17.04 -7.82 -0.27
CA LEU A 96 -18.13 -7.24 -1.05
C LEU A 96 -17.76 -7.04 -2.52
N CYS A 97 -16.54 -6.58 -2.82
CA CYS A 97 -16.05 -6.42 -4.18
C CYS A 97 -15.93 -7.75 -4.96
N MET A 98 -15.92 -8.89 -4.28
CA MET A 98 -15.88 -10.22 -4.91
C MET A 98 -17.28 -10.74 -5.28
N PHE A 99 -18.36 -10.18 -4.74
CA PHE A 99 -19.70 -10.61 -5.07
C PHE A 99 -20.15 -10.12 -6.46
N PRO A 100 -20.98 -10.90 -7.19
CA PRO A 100 -21.59 -10.47 -8.43
C PRO A 100 -22.79 -9.54 -8.17
N ASN A 101 -23.05 -8.64 -9.12
CA ASN A 101 -24.19 -7.70 -9.05
C ASN A 101 -25.57 -8.37 -9.26
N SER A 102 -25.61 -9.60 -9.80
CA SER A 102 -26.85 -10.35 -10.05
C SER A 102 -26.86 -11.67 -9.29
N LYS A 103 -28.05 -12.04 -8.79
CA LYS A 103 -28.30 -13.33 -8.12
C LYS A 103 -28.27 -14.51 -9.11
N GLN A 104 -28.56 -14.25 -10.39
CA GLN A 104 -28.47 -15.26 -11.44
C GLN A 104 -27.06 -15.22 -12.06
N VAL A 105 -26.24 -16.20 -11.67
CA VAL A 105 -24.85 -16.31 -12.11
C VAL A 105 -24.79 -17.10 -13.42
N ASN A 106 -24.43 -16.43 -14.49
CA ASN A 106 -24.10 -17.01 -15.79
C ASN A 106 -22.64 -16.62 -16.13
N LYS A 107 -22.06 -17.23 -17.17
CA LYS A 107 -20.66 -16.95 -17.59
C LYS A 107 -20.42 -15.46 -17.87
N GLU A 108 -21.45 -14.74 -18.28
CA GLU A 108 -21.39 -13.31 -18.60
C GLU A 108 -21.66 -12.39 -17.41
N THR A 109 -22.29 -12.89 -16.33
CA THR A 109 -22.66 -12.08 -15.16
C THR A 109 -21.78 -12.34 -13.94
N MET A 110 -20.89 -13.32 -14.01
CA MET A 110 -19.96 -13.65 -12.93
C MET A 110 -18.89 -12.58 -12.77
N ASN A 111 -18.66 -12.16 -11.52
CA ASN A 111 -17.54 -11.29 -11.18
C ASN A 111 -16.25 -12.12 -11.06
N TYR A 112 -15.43 -12.12 -12.12
CA TYR A 112 -14.17 -12.87 -12.17
C TYR A 112 -13.05 -12.27 -11.30
N THR A 113 -13.29 -11.14 -10.63
CA THR A 113 -12.33 -10.51 -9.72
C THR A 113 -11.80 -11.47 -8.69
N VAL A 114 -12.63 -12.36 -8.14
CA VAL A 114 -12.21 -13.29 -7.09
C VAL A 114 -11.04 -14.18 -7.55
N VAL A 115 -11.11 -14.73 -8.76
CA VAL A 115 -10.08 -15.63 -9.30
C VAL A 115 -8.81 -14.85 -9.64
N ILE A 116 -8.97 -13.71 -10.32
CA ILE A 116 -7.84 -12.87 -10.74
C ILE A 116 -7.09 -12.33 -9.51
N ASN A 117 -7.83 -11.78 -8.55
CA ASN A 117 -7.27 -11.16 -7.35
C ASN A 117 -6.54 -12.18 -6.47
N VAL A 118 -7.16 -13.33 -6.17
CA VAL A 118 -6.53 -14.40 -5.38
C VAL A 118 -5.29 -14.94 -6.11
N GLY A 119 -5.34 -15.10 -7.43
CA GLY A 119 -4.19 -15.52 -8.23
C GLY A 119 -3.02 -14.55 -8.14
N VAL A 120 -3.29 -13.24 -8.26
CA VAL A 120 -2.27 -12.19 -8.13
C VAL A 120 -1.67 -12.16 -6.72
N TRP A 121 -2.49 -12.31 -5.68
CA TRP A 121 -2.01 -12.35 -4.30
C TRP A 121 -1.12 -13.55 -4.03
N LEU A 122 -1.50 -14.73 -4.55
CA LEU A 122 -0.72 -15.94 -4.42
C LEU A 122 0.62 -15.81 -5.16
N LEU A 123 0.61 -15.29 -6.40
CA LEU A 123 1.84 -15.03 -7.16
C LEU A 123 2.76 -14.04 -6.42
N SER A 124 2.18 -12.98 -5.84
CA SER A 124 2.91 -11.99 -5.04
C SER A 124 3.55 -12.61 -3.79
N LEU A 125 2.80 -13.46 -3.07
CA LEU A 125 3.31 -14.20 -1.91
C LEU A 125 4.45 -15.15 -2.30
N VAL A 126 4.29 -15.91 -3.38
CA VAL A 126 5.34 -16.81 -3.89
C VAL A 126 6.60 -16.00 -4.26
N TYR A 127 6.44 -14.91 -4.99
CA TYR A 127 7.55 -14.01 -5.32
C TYR A 127 8.25 -13.45 -4.06
N PHE A 128 7.46 -13.06 -3.05
CA PHE A 128 8.00 -12.58 -1.78
C PHE A 128 8.81 -13.66 -1.07
N PHE A 129 8.30 -14.88 -0.90
CA PHE A 129 9.03 -15.93 -0.18
C PHE A 129 10.26 -16.45 -0.95
N VAL A 130 10.17 -16.54 -2.28
CA VAL A 130 11.28 -17.07 -3.10
C VAL A 130 12.41 -16.06 -3.23
N TYR A 131 12.10 -14.80 -3.50
CA TYR A 131 13.10 -13.78 -3.84
C TYR A 131 13.09 -12.57 -2.90
N GLY A 132 11.91 -12.03 -2.61
CA GLY A 132 11.75 -10.81 -1.82
C GLY A 132 12.34 -10.90 -0.42
N TYR A 133 12.04 -11.98 0.30
CA TYR A 133 12.47 -12.22 1.68
C TYR A 133 13.99 -12.27 1.82
N LYS A 134 14.69 -12.80 0.80
CA LYS A 134 16.16 -12.94 0.80
C LYS A 134 16.88 -11.69 0.30
N THR A 135 16.26 -10.94 -0.63
CA THR A 135 16.95 -9.88 -1.39
C THR A 135 16.56 -8.47 -0.94
N TYR A 136 15.48 -8.33 -0.15
CA TYR A 136 15.02 -7.02 0.29
C TYR A 136 16.02 -6.35 1.25
N LYS A 137 16.71 -5.33 0.75
CA LYS A 137 17.47 -4.38 1.56
C LYS A 137 16.59 -3.15 1.76
N GLY A 138 16.40 -2.74 3.02
CA GLY A 138 15.58 -1.57 3.37
C GLY A 138 16.05 -0.30 2.64
N THR A 139 15.15 0.67 2.51
CA THR A 139 15.48 1.99 1.97
C THR A 139 16.59 2.60 2.81
N ARG A 140 17.75 2.86 2.20
CA ARG A 140 18.82 3.60 2.87
C ARG A 140 18.36 5.05 3.00
N SER A 141 18.43 5.60 4.20
CA SER A 141 18.24 7.02 4.42
C SER A 141 19.25 7.78 3.56
N ASN A 142 18.80 8.80 2.82
CA ASN A 142 19.69 9.76 2.16
C ASN A 142 20.02 10.94 3.09
N LEU A 143 19.65 10.86 4.36
CA LEU A 143 20.06 11.80 5.39
C LEU A 143 21.40 11.31 5.93
N ASP A 144 22.42 12.16 5.80
CA ASP A 144 23.68 11.95 6.50
C ASP A 144 23.40 11.94 8.00
N ASP A 145 24.02 11.03 8.75
CA ASP A 145 23.74 10.81 10.18
C ASP A 145 23.89 12.09 11.05
N GLU A 146 24.52 13.15 10.52
CA GLU A 146 24.69 14.45 11.17
C GLU A 146 23.40 15.28 11.32
N SER A 147 22.35 15.05 10.52
CA SER A 147 21.06 15.76 10.71
C SER A 147 20.19 15.17 11.83
N SER A 148 20.73 14.21 12.60
CA SER A 148 20.09 13.61 13.78
C SER A 148 20.44 14.32 15.09
N GLY A 149 21.04 15.51 15.01
CA GLY A 149 21.27 16.38 16.16
C GLY A 149 19.98 17.09 16.55
N SER A 150 19.22 16.50 17.47
CA SER A 150 18.01 17.06 18.11
C SER A 150 18.26 18.33 18.95
N SER A 151 19.29 19.11 18.63
CA SER A 151 19.71 20.32 19.36
C SER A 151 19.41 21.59 18.58
N SER A 152 19.48 21.59 17.25
CA SER A 152 19.27 22.80 16.44
C SER A 152 17.82 23.28 16.42
N ASP A 153 16.86 22.35 16.37
CA ASP A 153 15.44 22.72 16.28
C ASP A 153 14.89 23.26 17.61
N ALA A 154 15.52 22.92 18.74
CA ALA A 154 15.16 23.46 20.05
C ALA A 154 15.71 24.88 20.25
N GLU A 155 16.97 25.11 19.85
CA GLU A 155 17.60 26.44 19.91
C GLU A 155 16.91 27.45 18.99
N VAL A 156 16.53 27.05 17.77
CA VAL A 156 15.81 27.94 16.82
C VAL A 156 14.41 28.33 17.33
N VAL A 157 13.74 27.45 18.09
CA VAL A 157 12.42 27.76 18.66
C VAL A 157 12.53 28.67 19.88
N GLU A 158 13.56 28.51 20.72
CA GLU A 158 13.83 29.45 21.82
C GLU A 158 14.21 30.85 21.30
N GLU A 159 15.06 30.95 20.27
CA GLU A 159 15.49 32.22 19.69
C GLU A 159 14.31 33.02 19.09
N ILE A 160 13.38 32.36 18.41
CA ILE A 160 12.17 32.98 17.85
C ILE A 160 11.19 33.45 18.94
N LEU A 161 11.22 32.83 20.12
CA LEU A 161 10.38 33.24 21.26
C LEU A 161 10.98 34.42 22.01
N GLU A 162 12.31 34.52 22.11
CA GLU A 162 12.99 35.67 22.71
C GLU A 162 12.94 36.93 21.84
N GLU A 163 12.98 36.81 20.50
CA GLU A 163 12.88 37.97 19.60
C GLU A 163 11.49 38.64 19.61
N LYS A 164 10.47 37.96 20.15
CA LYS A 164 9.08 38.44 20.20
C LYS A 164 8.64 39.05 21.53
N VAL A 165 9.56 39.29 22.47
CA VAL A 165 9.32 40.01 23.73
C VAL A 165 10.01 41.37 23.70
#